data_AF-A0A6M3K5X2-F1
#
_entry.id   AF-A0A6M3K5X2-F1
#
_cell.length_a   1.000
_cell.length_b   1.000
_cell.length_c   1.000
_cell.angle_alpha   90.00
_cell.angle_beta   90.00
_cell.angle_gamma   90.00
#
_symmetry.space_group_name_H-M   'P 1'
#
loop_
_entity.id
_entity.type
_entity.pdbx_description
1 polymer ?
#
loop_
_entity_poly.entity_id
_entity_poly.type
_entity_poly.pdbx_seq_one_letter_code
_entity_poly.pdbx_strand_id
1 'polypeptide(L)'
;MKKIRVKINQNTFRKLRKMAEDKGFGDDDMDAFFRYITQDMASNQTVDDDIKETTMKGMLPMWMRNFADNLPYIRFGDDLRLERGSSKMRDIRELGMPMPQIVDGHWIPEPKPAIVIGRGPSVFKHKHIKMLSEAVHSGEYTGYICATDGVLIECLKYDLIPDLTLTVDGSPIIKKWFDHPLVKEHAKKLKLIFLTTVNHQVYQIVRNFGCKVYWAMALWDNWTEETSFTKITRLMATVNSGETPIPAIQTGGNAGTCIWAMTIDILKAAPTCLIGYDMGYPEGTKLEETPYFSGVMLASKEQNIPIANCISQVFEKFYHPVFKTYAHADLVFQNYRKSLLQMQNQTYPWYRLHGGTINCSEGGTLYGENITCMKFERFLEKFKSN
;
A
#
# COMPACT_ATOMS: atom_id res chain seq x y z
N MET A 1 -1.33 9.28 -19.09
CA MET A 1 -2.01 8.29 -19.96
C MET A 1 -1.00 7.61 -20.86
N LYS A 2 -0.85 6.28 -20.79
CA LYS A 2 -0.12 5.51 -21.81
C LYS A 2 -0.92 5.60 -23.12
N LYS A 3 -0.34 6.18 -24.18
CA LYS A 3 -0.91 6.08 -25.54
C LYS A 3 -0.84 4.61 -25.96
N ILE A 4 -1.96 3.91 -25.93
CA ILE A 4 -2.06 2.55 -26.47
C ILE A 4 -2.01 2.70 -27.99
N ARG A 5 -0.93 2.22 -28.61
CA ARG A 5 -0.84 2.12 -30.07
C ARG A 5 -1.28 0.72 -30.49
N VAL A 6 -2.52 0.60 -30.93
CA VAL A 6 -3.04 -0.65 -31.52
C VAL A 6 -2.78 -0.62 -33.02
N LYS A 7 -2.11 -1.66 -33.55
CA LYS A 7 -2.04 -1.89 -34.99
C LYS A 7 -3.29 -2.64 -35.41
N ILE A 8 -4.11 -2.02 -36.25
CA ILE A 8 -5.26 -2.66 -36.89
C ILE A 8 -5.01 -2.84 -38.38
N ASN A 9 -5.59 -3.89 -38.97
CA ASN A 9 -5.50 -4.09 -40.41
C ASN A 9 -6.42 -3.11 -41.17
N GLN A 10 -6.16 -2.90 -42.46
CA GLN A 10 -6.91 -1.94 -43.28
C GLN A 10 -8.40 -2.26 -43.38
N ASN A 11 -8.79 -3.54 -43.37
CA ASN A 11 -10.21 -3.92 -43.43
C ASN A 11 -10.94 -3.52 -42.14
N THR A 12 -10.32 -3.73 -40.99
CA THR A 12 -10.84 -3.28 -39.69
C THR A 12 -10.91 -1.76 -39.64
N PHE A 13 -9.88 -1.06 -40.14
CA PHE A 13 -9.90 0.41 -40.21
C PHE A 13 -11.06 0.94 -41.07
N ARG A 14 -11.28 0.38 -42.27
CA ARG A 14 -12.40 0.76 -43.14
C ARG A 14 -13.77 0.51 -42.48
N LYS A 15 -13.92 -0.63 -41.79
CA LYS A 15 -15.15 -0.93 -41.05
C LYS A 15 -15.41 0.09 -39.94
N LEU A 16 -14.38 0.44 -39.16
CA LEU A 16 -14.48 1.43 -38.10
C LEU A 16 -14.83 2.82 -38.63
N ARG A 17 -14.23 3.23 -39.75
CA ARG A 17 -14.52 4.53 -40.39
C ARG A 17 -15.95 4.61 -40.89
N LYS A 18 -16.42 3.57 -41.60
CA LYS A 18 -17.83 3.49 -42.03
C LYS A 18 -18.78 3.54 -40.83
N MET A 19 -18.42 2.86 -39.75
CA MET A 19 -19.22 2.84 -38.53
C MET A 19 -19.22 4.19 -37.80
N ALA A 20 -18.17 5.00 -37.96
CA ALA A 20 -18.12 6.39 -37.47
C ALA A 20 -19.06 7.29 -38.29
N GLU A 21 -18.98 7.18 -39.62
CA GLU A 21 -19.86 7.91 -40.55
C GLU A 21 -21.34 7.57 -40.31
N ASP A 22 -21.68 6.28 -40.20
CA ASP A 22 -23.05 5.80 -39.94
C ASP A 22 -23.61 6.34 -38.60
N LYS A 23 -22.73 6.72 -37.67
CA LYS A 23 -23.08 7.27 -36.36
C LYS A 23 -22.92 8.80 -36.27
N GLY A 24 -22.66 9.47 -37.38
CA GLY A 24 -22.60 10.92 -37.47
C GLY A 24 -21.28 11.55 -37.00
N PHE A 25 -20.20 10.76 -36.90
CA PHE A 25 -18.87 11.26 -36.56
C PHE A 25 -18.05 11.50 -37.84
N GLY A 26 -17.36 12.65 -37.91
CA GLY A 26 -16.43 12.97 -38.98
C GLY A 26 -15.04 12.37 -38.77
N ASP A 27 -14.18 12.46 -39.80
CA ASP A 27 -12.81 11.93 -39.76
C ASP A 27 -11.94 12.58 -38.66
N ASP A 28 -12.19 13.86 -38.34
CA ASP A 28 -11.46 14.60 -37.31
C ASP A 28 -11.92 14.22 -35.89
N ASP A 29 -13.02 13.49 -35.76
CA ASP A 29 -13.66 13.12 -34.48
C ASP A 29 -13.47 11.64 -34.11
N MET A 30 -12.49 10.95 -34.70
CA MET A 30 -12.26 9.53 -34.43
C MET A 30 -12.00 9.22 -32.94
N ASP A 31 -11.37 10.11 -32.18
CA ASP A 31 -11.20 9.96 -30.72
C ASP A 31 -12.53 10.07 -29.96
N ALA A 32 -13.45 10.93 -30.41
CA ALA A 32 -14.81 11.02 -29.86
C ALA A 32 -15.63 9.79 -30.23
N PHE A 33 -15.53 9.32 -31.48
CA PHE A 33 -16.14 8.08 -31.94
C PHE A 33 -15.66 6.87 -31.14
N PHE A 34 -14.34 6.71 -30.93
CA PHE A 34 -13.82 5.61 -30.12
C PHE A 34 -14.36 5.64 -28.70
N ARG A 35 -14.37 6.80 -28.05
CA ARG A 35 -14.99 6.96 -26.71
C ARG A 35 -16.45 6.56 -26.72
N TYR A 36 -17.21 7.01 -27.72
CA TYR A 36 -18.62 6.69 -27.89
C TYR A 36 -18.87 5.18 -28.09
N ILE A 37 -18.10 4.48 -28.94
CA ILE A 37 -18.29 3.04 -29.14
C ILE A 37 -17.75 2.18 -28.00
N THR A 38 -16.87 2.74 -27.17
CA THR A 38 -16.40 2.10 -25.94
C THR A 38 -17.18 2.52 -24.69
N GLN A 39 -18.12 3.46 -24.80
CA GLN A 39 -18.84 4.02 -23.64
C GLN A 39 -19.66 2.96 -22.91
N ASP A 40 -20.21 2.01 -23.68
CA ASP A 40 -21.03 0.89 -23.22
C ASP A 40 -20.26 -0.43 -23.21
N MET A 41 -18.98 -0.41 -23.61
CA MET A 41 -18.08 -1.51 -23.29
C MET A 41 -17.75 -1.40 -21.81
N ALA A 42 -18.69 -1.85 -20.98
CA ALA A 42 -18.38 -2.28 -19.64
C ALA A 42 -17.14 -3.17 -19.76
N SER A 43 -16.01 -2.72 -19.23
CA SER A 43 -14.99 -3.67 -18.82
C SER A 43 -15.76 -4.67 -17.98
N ASN A 44 -15.84 -5.94 -18.40
CA ASN A 44 -16.52 -6.97 -17.61
C ASN A 44 -16.11 -6.75 -16.16
N GLN A 45 -17.08 -6.35 -15.34
CA GLN A 45 -16.82 -5.92 -13.97
C GLN A 45 -16.06 -7.06 -13.31
N THR A 46 -14.81 -6.80 -12.94
CA THR A 46 -13.97 -7.87 -12.42
C THR A 46 -14.35 -8.09 -10.97
N VAL A 47 -14.09 -9.30 -10.44
CA VAL A 47 -14.25 -9.57 -9.00
C VAL A 47 -13.47 -8.55 -8.15
N ASP A 48 -12.36 -8.01 -8.67
CA ASP A 48 -11.59 -6.95 -8.01
C ASP A 48 -12.35 -5.61 -7.96
N ASP A 49 -13.12 -5.27 -9.00
CA ASP A 49 -13.94 -4.06 -9.05
C ASP A 49 -15.10 -4.15 -8.04
N ASP A 50 -15.73 -5.33 -7.94
CA ASP A 50 -16.78 -5.61 -6.95
C ASP A 50 -16.29 -5.52 -5.50
N ILE A 51 -15.10 -6.08 -5.21
CA ILE A 51 -14.48 -5.99 -3.88
C ILE A 51 -14.19 -4.53 -3.54
N LYS A 52 -13.65 -3.75 -4.48
CA LYS A 52 -13.38 -2.32 -4.27
C LYS A 52 -14.66 -1.54 -4.04
N GLU A 53 -15.69 -1.75 -4.86
CA GLU A 53 -16.96 -1.04 -4.75
C GLU A 53 -17.67 -1.37 -3.42
N THR A 54 -17.69 -2.64 -3.03
CA THR A 54 -18.30 -3.10 -1.77
C THR A 54 -17.54 -2.55 -0.57
N THR A 55 -16.21 -2.58 -0.61
CA THR A 55 -15.37 -2.00 0.45
C THR A 55 -15.62 -0.50 0.56
N MET A 56 -15.64 0.22 -0.56
CA MET A 56 -15.94 1.65 -0.58
C MET A 56 -17.32 1.91 0.02
N LYS A 57 -18.38 1.24 -0.45
CA LYS A 57 -19.74 1.43 0.07
C LYS A 57 -19.85 1.14 1.58
N GLY A 58 -19.20 0.07 2.05
CA GLY A 58 -19.26 -0.32 3.47
C GLY A 58 -18.43 0.56 4.40
N MET A 59 -17.26 1.04 3.94
CA MET A 59 -16.28 1.71 4.80
C MET A 59 -16.29 3.24 4.66
N LEU A 60 -16.81 3.78 3.55
CA LEU A 60 -16.84 5.21 3.28
C LEU A 60 -17.48 6.05 4.40
N PRO A 61 -18.61 5.66 5.03
CA PRO A 61 -19.17 6.44 6.13
C PRO A 61 -18.21 6.57 7.32
N MET A 62 -17.49 5.50 7.66
CA MET A 62 -16.50 5.51 8.73
C MET A 62 -15.29 6.37 8.35
N TRP A 63 -14.76 6.20 7.14
CA TRP A 63 -13.64 7.02 6.65
C TRP A 63 -13.99 8.49 6.60
N MET A 64 -15.22 8.84 6.23
CA MET A 64 -15.67 10.23 6.19
C MET A 64 -15.82 10.86 7.56
N ARG A 65 -16.35 10.11 8.53
CA ARG A 65 -16.40 10.56 9.92
C ARG A 65 -14.98 10.82 10.44
N ASN A 66 -14.09 9.85 10.27
CA ASN A 66 -12.70 9.98 10.67
C ASN A 66 -12.01 11.17 10.01
N PHE A 67 -12.21 11.35 8.69
CA PHE A 67 -11.67 12.49 7.95
C PHE A 67 -12.17 13.82 8.53
N ALA A 68 -13.48 13.95 8.77
CA ALA A 68 -14.07 15.15 9.34
C ALA A 68 -13.51 15.47 10.73
N ASP A 69 -13.35 14.45 11.58
CA ASP A 69 -12.79 14.60 12.93
C ASP A 69 -11.30 14.98 12.90
N ASN A 70 -10.54 14.47 11.91
CA ASN A 70 -9.13 14.80 11.72
C ASN A 70 -8.91 16.14 11.00
N LEU A 71 -9.93 16.68 10.31
CA LEU A 71 -9.80 17.84 9.44
C LEU A 71 -9.19 19.08 10.11
N PRO A 72 -9.52 19.43 11.38
CA PRO A 72 -8.88 20.55 12.06
C PRO A 72 -7.35 20.38 12.16
N TYR A 73 -6.89 19.15 12.44
CA TYR A 73 -5.47 18.84 12.60
C TYR A 73 -4.73 18.75 11.27
N ILE A 74 -5.43 18.28 10.25
CA ILE A 74 -4.97 18.30 8.86
C ILE A 74 -4.76 19.74 8.39
N ARG A 75 -5.66 20.67 8.74
CA ARG A 75 -5.59 22.07 8.26
C ARG A 75 -4.71 22.98 9.12
N PHE A 76 -4.66 22.75 10.42
CA PHE A 76 -4.05 23.69 11.36
C PHE A 76 -2.91 23.05 12.19
N GLY A 77 -2.63 21.77 11.99
CA GLY A 77 -1.62 21.02 12.75
C GLY A 77 -2.07 20.74 14.19
N ASP A 78 -1.11 20.45 15.07
CA ASP A 78 -1.38 20.01 16.43
C ASP A 78 -1.81 21.14 17.38
N ASP A 79 -1.48 22.41 17.08
CA ASP A 79 -1.98 23.57 17.84
C ASP A 79 -3.23 24.15 17.15
N LEU A 80 -4.40 23.83 17.69
CA LEU A 80 -5.69 24.27 17.15
C LEU A 80 -6.06 25.70 17.58
N ARG A 81 -5.17 26.43 18.26
CA ARG A 81 -5.39 27.86 18.51
C ARG A 81 -5.53 28.54 17.15
N LEU A 82 -6.68 29.14 16.89
CA LEU A 82 -7.05 29.81 15.63
C LEU A 82 -6.22 31.06 15.30
N GLU A 83 -5.10 31.25 15.99
CA GLU A 83 -4.12 32.29 15.68
C GLU A 83 -3.37 31.85 14.42
N ARG A 84 -3.39 32.70 13.40
CA ARG A 84 -2.63 32.46 12.17
C ARG A 84 -1.14 32.24 12.52
N GLY A 85 -0.68 30.99 12.42
CA GLY A 85 0.74 30.68 12.23
C GLY A 85 1.52 30.01 13.37
N SER A 86 0.91 29.42 14.40
CA SER A 86 1.71 28.78 15.48
C SER A 86 2.09 27.32 15.26
N SER A 87 1.29 26.53 14.51
CA SER A 87 1.57 25.10 14.27
C SER A 87 1.53 24.76 12.78
N LYS A 88 2.63 24.21 12.28
CA LYS A 88 2.70 23.68 10.92
C LYS A 88 2.22 22.23 10.92
N MET A 89 1.20 21.94 10.10
CA MET A 89 0.82 20.57 9.79
C MET A 89 2.01 19.84 9.13
N ARG A 90 2.30 18.61 9.58
CA ARG A 90 3.30 17.73 8.97
C ARG A 90 2.64 16.79 7.99
N ASP A 91 3.21 16.66 6.80
CA ASP A 91 2.84 15.67 5.82
C ASP A 91 4.07 14.95 5.27
N ILE A 92 3.84 13.90 4.49
CA ILE A 92 4.90 13.02 4.01
C ILE A 92 5.96 13.70 3.12
N ARG A 93 5.74 14.92 2.60
CA ARG A 93 6.77 15.69 1.89
C ARG A 93 7.96 16.03 2.77
N GLU A 94 7.73 16.23 4.07
CA GLU A 94 8.79 16.51 5.03
C GLU A 94 9.74 15.32 5.25
N LEU A 95 9.32 14.12 4.85
CA LEU A 95 10.11 12.90 4.93
C LEU A 95 10.90 12.61 3.64
N GLY A 96 10.66 13.40 2.57
CA GLY A 96 11.19 13.15 1.24
C GLY A 96 12.71 13.27 1.15
N MET A 97 13.36 12.21 0.70
CA MET A 97 14.78 12.18 0.36
C MET A 97 14.98 12.59 -1.12
N PRO A 98 16.13 13.22 -1.45
CA PRO A 98 16.40 13.65 -2.81
C PRO A 98 16.51 12.45 -3.77
N MET A 99 16.04 12.64 -5.00
CA MET A 99 16.13 11.61 -6.04
C MET A 99 17.59 11.24 -6.33
N PRO A 100 17.96 9.95 -6.32
CA PRO A 100 19.27 9.49 -6.73
C PRO A 100 19.53 9.83 -8.21
N GLN A 101 20.69 10.41 -8.48
CA GLN A 101 21.17 10.72 -9.84
C GLN A 101 22.55 10.13 -10.07
N ILE A 102 22.87 9.77 -11.31
CA ILE A 102 24.22 9.35 -11.67
C ILE A 102 25.06 10.60 -11.98
N VAL A 103 26.12 10.80 -11.21
CA VAL A 103 27.13 11.84 -11.41
C VAL A 103 28.48 11.15 -11.45
N ASP A 104 29.22 11.30 -12.55
CA ASP A 104 30.53 10.67 -12.78
C ASP A 104 30.55 9.14 -12.55
N GLY A 105 29.45 8.45 -12.90
CA GLY A 105 29.32 7.00 -12.75
C GLY A 105 28.92 6.53 -11.35
N HIS A 106 28.70 7.45 -10.40
CA HIS A 106 28.28 7.17 -9.03
C HIS A 106 26.88 7.71 -8.75
N TRP A 107 26.14 7.06 -7.85
CA TRP A 107 24.82 7.55 -7.46
C TRP A 107 24.92 8.56 -6.33
N ILE A 108 24.23 9.69 -6.49
CA ILE A 108 24.23 10.80 -5.53
C ILE A 108 22.77 11.23 -5.26
N PRO A 109 22.28 11.07 -4.01
CA PRO A 109 22.88 10.23 -2.96
C PRO A 109 22.87 8.75 -3.35
N GLU A 110 23.78 7.97 -2.77
CA GLU A 110 23.76 6.51 -2.89
C GLU A 110 22.48 5.97 -2.22
N PRO A 111 21.63 5.20 -2.94
CA PRO A 111 20.46 4.58 -2.34
C PRO A 111 20.85 3.65 -1.19
N LYS A 112 20.21 3.83 -0.03
CA LYS A 112 20.39 2.92 1.10
C LYS A 112 19.42 1.74 1.00
N PRO A 113 19.82 0.53 1.43
CA PRO A 113 18.88 -0.58 1.56
C PRO A 113 17.81 -0.26 2.60
N ALA A 114 16.63 -0.85 2.43
CA ALA A 114 15.56 -0.80 3.41
C ALA A 114 14.97 -2.18 3.67
N ILE A 115 14.50 -2.42 4.88
CA ILE A 115 13.67 -3.57 5.25
C ILE A 115 12.28 -3.09 5.61
N VAL A 116 11.29 -3.66 4.95
CA VAL A 116 9.87 -3.37 5.16
C VAL A 116 9.20 -4.56 5.81
N ILE A 117 8.59 -4.31 6.96
CA ILE A 117 8.06 -5.33 7.86
C ILE A 117 6.53 -5.34 7.78
N GLY A 118 6.00 -6.39 7.16
CA GLY A 118 4.58 -6.74 7.20
C GLY A 118 4.25 -7.63 8.38
N ARG A 119 2.94 -7.84 8.62
CA ARG A 119 2.43 -8.66 9.74
C ARG A 119 2.08 -10.09 9.35
N GLY A 120 2.56 -10.56 8.20
CA GLY A 120 2.33 -11.93 7.79
C GLY A 120 2.99 -12.93 8.74
N PRO A 121 2.41 -14.14 8.92
CA PRO A 121 2.86 -15.11 9.92
C PRO A 121 4.32 -15.52 9.77
N SER A 122 4.91 -15.41 8.57
CA SER A 122 6.32 -15.72 8.35
C SER A 122 7.28 -14.91 9.23
N VAL A 123 6.96 -13.64 9.51
CA VAL A 123 7.81 -12.76 10.32
C VAL A 123 8.01 -13.31 11.73
N PHE A 124 6.98 -13.96 12.28
CA PHE A 124 7.01 -14.60 13.60
C PHE A 124 7.60 -16.01 13.53
N LYS A 125 7.19 -16.80 12.53
CA LYS A 125 7.67 -18.17 12.33
C LYS A 125 9.19 -18.23 12.25
N HIS A 126 9.76 -17.30 11.50
CA HIS A 126 11.20 -17.24 11.24
C HIS A 126 11.94 -16.28 12.17
N LYS A 127 11.25 -15.60 13.11
CA LYS A 127 11.84 -14.64 14.06
C LYS A 127 12.60 -13.50 13.37
N HIS A 128 12.11 -13.04 12.22
CA HIS A 128 12.80 -12.03 11.40
C HIS A 128 13.05 -10.72 12.15
N ILE A 129 12.10 -10.25 12.98
CA ILE A 129 12.28 -9.02 13.79
C ILE A 129 13.43 -9.16 14.77
N LYS A 130 13.59 -10.33 15.40
CA LYS A 130 14.69 -10.59 16.33
C LYS A 130 16.04 -10.55 15.61
N MET A 131 16.16 -11.26 14.48
CA MET A 131 17.40 -11.25 13.68
C MET A 131 17.75 -9.85 13.19
N LEU A 132 16.76 -9.06 12.77
CA LEU A 132 16.97 -7.68 12.36
C LEU A 132 17.43 -6.81 13.54
N SER A 133 16.80 -6.95 14.70
CA SER A 133 17.21 -6.25 15.92
C SER A 133 18.68 -6.55 16.27
N GLU A 134 19.07 -7.82 16.28
CA GLU A 134 20.46 -8.24 16.52
C GLU A 134 21.44 -7.63 15.50
N ALA A 135 21.08 -7.60 14.22
CA ALA A 135 21.90 -6.98 13.17
C ALA A 135 22.01 -5.45 13.32
N VAL A 136 20.95 -4.78 13.78
CA VAL A 136 20.95 -3.34 14.02
C VAL A 136 21.78 -2.98 15.25
N HIS A 137 21.60 -3.69 16.37
CA HIS A 137 22.33 -3.42 17.62
C HIS A 137 23.83 -3.74 17.51
N SER A 138 24.20 -4.73 16.69
CA SER A 138 25.61 -5.02 16.39
C SER A 138 26.23 -4.06 15.36
N GLY A 139 25.43 -3.18 14.75
CA GLY A 139 25.88 -2.25 13.70
C GLY A 139 26.07 -2.92 12.33
N GLU A 140 25.71 -4.20 12.20
CA GLU A 140 25.79 -4.96 10.95
C GLU A 140 24.75 -4.51 9.92
N TYR A 141 23.65 -3.87 10.35
CA TYR A 141 22.67 -3.28 9.46
C TYR A 141 22.37 -1.83 9.81
N THR A 142 22.63 -0.91 8.87
CA THR A 142 22.37 0.53 9.02
C THR A 142 21.42 1.09 7.96
N GLY A 143 20.67 0.21 7.28
CA GLY A 143 19.63 0.60 6.32
C GLY A 143 18.36 1.09 7.01
N TYR A 144 17.36 1.48 6.21
CA TYR A 144 16.08 1.94 6.74
C TYR A 144 15.21 0.80 7.22
N ILE A 145 14.43 1.05 8.28
CA ILE A 145 13.47 0.09 8.83
C ILE A 145 12.07 0.71 8.75
N CYS A 146 11.20 0.08 7.96
CA CYS A 146 9.83 0.53 7.74
C CYS A 146 8.87 -0.54 8.24
N ALA A 147 7.89 -0.21 9.07
CA ALA A 147 6.97 -1.16 9.66
C ALA A 147 5.50 -0.82 9.40
N THR A 148 4.66 -1.83 9.17
CA THR A 148 3.21 -1.60 9.27
C THR A 148 2.81 -1.46 10.74
N ASP A 149 1.70 -0.77 10.98
CA ASP A 149 1.11 -0.59 12.32
C ASP A 149 1.01 -1.89 13.12
N GLY A 150 0.55 -2.98 12.50
CA GLY A 150 0.29 -4.23 13.17
C GLY A 150 1.53 -5.01 13.64
N VAL A 151 2.74 -4.60 13.27
CA VAL A 151 4.01 -5.13 13.80
C VAL A 151 4.77 -4.13 14.68
N LEU A 152 4.27 -2.90 14.85
CA LEU A 152 4.94 -1.85 15.61
C LEU A 152 5.32 -2.33 17.02
N ILE A 153 4.35 -2.88 17.76
CA ILE A 153 4.59 -3.36 19.13
C ILE A 153 5.64 -4.47 19.18
N GLU A 154 5.62 -5.37 18.20
CA GLU A 154 6.60 -6.46 18.15
C GLU A 154 8.00 -5.93 17.88
N CYS A 155 8.16 -4.93 16.99
CA CYS A 155 9.45 -4.28 16.77
C CYS A 155 9.98 -3.66 18.08
N LEU A 156 9.13 -2.91 18.79
CA LEU A 156 9.53 -2.22 20.02
C LEU A 156 9.89 -3.19 21.16
N LYS A 157 9.31 -4.40 21.21
CA LYS A 157 9.71 -5.43 22.21
C LYS A 157 11.16 -5.87 22.04
N TYR A 158 11.71 -5.78 20.83
CA TYR A 158 13.10 -6.09 20.53
C TYR A 158 13.97 -4.81 20.44
N ASP A 159 13.52 -3.69 21.01
CA ASP A 159 14.18 -2.37 20.91
C ASP A 159 14.51 -1.97 19.46
N LEU A 160 13.70 -2.46 18.51
CA LEU A 160 13.79 -2.12 17.10
C LEU A 160 12.83 -0.98 16.82
N ILE A 161 13.36 0.24 16.70
CA ILE A 161 12.56 1.43 16.44
C ILE A 161 12.52 1.68 14.93
N PRO A 162 11.36 1.53 14.26
CA PRO A 162 11.27 1.78 12.82
C PRO A 162 11.52 3.26 12.50
N ASP A 163 12.22 3.52 11.41
CA ASP A 163 12.36 4.86 10.83
C ASP A 163 11.02 5.43 10.40
N LEU A 164 10.14 4.58 9.86
CA LEU A 164 8.77 4.90 9.49
C LEU A 164 7.82 3.79 9.94
N THR A 165 6.68 4.18 10.52
CA THR A 165 5.55 3.26 10.74
C THR A 165 4.30 3.79 10.07
N LEU A 166 3.54 2.94 9.38
CA LEU A 166 2.39 3.37 8.59
C LEU A 166 1.11 2.60 8.91
N THR A 167 -0.01 3.31 8.91
CA THR A 167 -1.35 2.71 8.85
C THR A 167 -2.17 3.30 7.69
N VAL A 168 -2.96 2.45 7.05
CA VAL A 168 -4.01 2.83 6.10
C VAL A 168 -5.41 2.53 6.62
N ASP A 169 -5.53 1.92 7.80
CA ASP A 169 -6.81 1.46 8.34
C ASP A 169 -7.50 2.59 9.11
N GLY A 170 -8.80 2.76 8.88
CA GLY A 170 -9.65 3.71 9.60
C GLY A 170 -10.38 3.07 10.78
N SER A 171 -10.31 1.75 10.93
CA SER A 171 -11.03 0.99 11.94
C SER A 171 -10.49 1.28 13.35
N PRO A 172 -11.35 1.42 14.37
CA PRO A 172 -10.90 1.56 15.76
C PRO A 172 -10.11 0.34 16.27
N ILE A 173 -10.17 -0.80 15.58
CA ILE A 173 -9.43 -2.02 15.97
C ILE A 173 -7.91 -1.80 16.02
N ILE A 174 -7.37 -0.84 15.26
CA ILE A 174 -5.93 -0.55 15.24
C ILE A 174 -5.45 0.14 16.52
N LYS A 175 -6.36 0.63 17.38
CA LYS A 175 -6.02 1.26 18.66
C LYS A 175 -5.05 0.42 19.47
N LYS A 176 -5.21 -0.91 19.48
CA LYS A 176 -4.35 -1.85 20.21
C LYS A 176 -2.87 -1.82 19.80
N TRP A 177 -2.54 -1.27 18.63
CA TRP A 177 -1.16 -1.14 18.14
C TRP A 177 -0.51 0.18 18.51
N PHE A 178 -1.29 1.17 18.94
CA PHE A 178 -0.83 2.53 19.23
C PHE A 178 -1.02 2.93 20.69
N ASP A 179 -2.09 2.47 21.33
CA ASP A 179 -2.35 2.66 22.76
C ASP A 179 -1.61 1.60 23.58
N HIS A 180 -0.28 1.73 23.61
CA HIS A 180 0.60 0.77 24.26
C HIS A 180 1.75 1.47 25.00
N PRO A 181 2.17 0.99 26.19
CA PRO A 181 3.27 1.58 26.96
C PRO A 181 4.57 1.76 26.16
N LEU A 182 4.97 0.76 25.37
CA LEU A 182 6.15 0.87 24.49
C LEU A 182 6.04 2.01 23.47
N VAL A 183 4.85 2.25 22.90
CA VAL A 183 4.67 3.37 21.97
C VAL A 183 4.85 4.69 22.69
N LYS A 184 4.31 4.81 23.91
CA LYS A 184 4.49 5.99 24.77
C LYS A 184 5.96 6.21 25.14
N GLU A 185 6.68 5.14 25.50
CA GLU A 185 8.10 5.18 25.85
C GLU A 185 8.97 5.68 24.69
N HIS A 186 8.72 5.18 23.47
CA HIS A 186 9.49 5.52 22.28
C HIS A 186 8.91 6.67 21.45
N ALA A 187 7.86 7.34 21.94
CA ALA A 187 7.04 8.28 21.15
C ALA A 187 7.85 9.34 20.38
N LYS A 188 8.83 9.98 21.05
CA LYS A 188 9.65 11.04 20.45
C LYS A 188 10.53 10.56 19.28
N LYS A 189 10.82 9.25 19.22
CA LYS A 189 11.63 8.62 18.17
C LYS A 189 10.77 8.13 17.00
N LEU A 190 9.48 7.88 17.23
CA LEU A 190 8.57 7.34 16.22
C LEU A 190 8.12 8.41 15.23
N LYS A 191 8.23 8.08 13.93
CA LYS A 191 7.61 8.81 12.83
C LYS A 191 6.46 7.96 12.29
N LEU A 192 5.24 8.45 12.46
CA LEU A 192 4.02 7.75 12.09
C LEU A 192 3.43 8.39 10.83
N ILE A 193 3.19 7.60 9.79
CA ILE A 193 2.48 8.03 8.59
C ILE A 193 1.03 7.56 8.70
N PHE A 194 0.12 8.51 8.83
CA PHE A 194 -1.31 8.24 8.98
C PHE A 194 -2.05 8.74 7.74
N LEU A 195 -2.96 7.91 7.23
CA LEU A 195 -3.94 8.41 6.27
C LEU A 195 -4.87 9.41 6.95
N THR A 196 -5.36 10.39 6.19
CA THR A 196 -6.33 11.39 6.66
C THR A 196 -7.61 10.76 7.22
N THR A 197 -7.92 9.52 6.85
CA THR A 197 -9.10 8.74 7.26
C THR A 197 -8.84 7.79 8.45
N VAL A 198 -7.67 7.87 9.09
CA VAL A 198 -7.34 7.10 10.31
C VAL A 198 -8.34 7.39 11.42
N ASN A 199 -8.60 6.42 12.31
CA ASN A 199 -9.47 6.66 13.45
C ASN A 199 -8.98 7.84 14.31
N HIS A 200 -9.85 8.82 14.55
CA HIS A 200 -9.47 10.05 15.24
C HIS A 200 -8.92 9.82 16.65
N GLN A 201 -9.48 8.87 17.39
CA GLN A 201 -9.02 8.56 18.74
C GLN A 201 -7.60 8.01 18.74
N VAL A 202 -7.22 7.23 17.71
CA VAL A 202 -5.85 6.73 17.55
C VAL A 202 -4.87 7.88 17.32
N TYR A 203 -5.23 8.85 16.47
CA TYR A 203 -4.45 10.07 16.29
C TYR A 203 -4.28 10.84 17.61
N GLN A 204 -5.35 11.05 18.38
CA GLN A 204 -5.27 11.72 19.69
C GLN A 204 -4.32 11.00 20.65
N ILE A 205 -4.37 9.67 20.72
CA ILE A 205 -3.52 8.87 21.61
C ILE A 205 -2.05 9.08 21.27
N VAL A 206 -1.65 8.89 20.01
CA VAL A 206 -0.24 9.03 19.61
C VAL A 206 0.25 10.47 19.72
N ARG A 207 -0.61 11.45 19.44
CA ARG A 207 -0.31 12.87 19.67
C ARG A 207 -0.07 13.16 21.15
N ASN A 208 -0.91 12.64 22.04
CA ASN A 208 -0.77 12.80 23.49
C ASN A 208 0.50 12.12 24.04
N PHE A 209 0.96 11.05 23.39
CA PHE A 209 2.26 10.44 23.71
C PHE A 209 3.45 11.28 23.20
N GLY A 210 3.23 12.21 22.28
CA GLY A 210 4.27 13.04 21.67
C GLY A 210 4.89 12.43 20.42
N CYS A 211 4.21 11.48 19.77
CA CYS A 211 4.63 10.93 18.47
C CYS A 211 4.55 11.99 17.36
N LYS A 212 5.48 11.92 16.40
CA LYS A 212 5.39 12.75 15.19
C LYS A 212 4.51 12.06 14.16
N VAL A 213 3.34 12.63 13.90
CA VAL A 213 2.44 12.20 12.83
C VAL A 213 2.69 13.01 11.56
N TYR A 214 2.74 12.32 10.42
CA TYR A 214 2.86 12.84 9.06
C TYR A 214 1.64 12.38 8.26
N TRP A 215 0.86 13.32 7.76
CA TRP A 215 -0.36 13.02 7.02
C TRP A 215 -0.10 12.61 5.56
N ALA A 216 -0.87 11.64 5.08
CA ALA A 216 -1.02 11.30 3.68
C ALA A 216 -2.49 11.07 3.33
N MET A 217 -2.85 11.16 2.06
CA MET A 217 -4.20 10.87 1.59
C MET A 217 -4.19 9.61 0.72
N ALA A 218 -5.18 8.74 0.85
CA ALA A 218 -5.32 7.63 -0.10
C ALA A 218 -5.91 8.11 -1.43
N LEU A 219 -5.46 7.49 -2.52
CA LEU A 219 -6.08 7.60 -3.83
C LEU A 219 -7.17 6.52 -3.97
N TRP A 220 -8.43 6.91 -3.79
CA TRP A 220 -9.57 5.98 -3.75
C TRP A 220 -10.18 5.71 -5.12
N ASP A 221 -10.18 6.72 -5.98
CA ASP A 221 -10.92 6.75 -7.23
C ASP A 221 -10.19 7.61 -8.27
N ASN A 222 -10.78 7.73 -9.46
CA ASN A 222 -10.23 8.55 -10.52
C ASN A 222 -10.36 10.04 -10.17
N TRP A 223 -9.29 10.63 -9.66
CA TRP A 223 -9.23 12.03 -9.23
C TRP A 223 -9.47 13.07 -10.32
N THR A 224 -9.52 12.66 -11.60
CA THR A 224 -9.89 13.57 -12.70
C THR A 224 -11.40 13.83 -12.76
N GLU A 225 -12.22 12.94 -12.19
CA GLU A 225 -13.68 13.09 -12.19
C GLU A 225 -14.13 14.18 -11.19
N GLU A 226 -15.15 14.96 -11.56
CA GLU A 226 -15.68 16.01 -10.67
C GLU A 226 -16.32 15.46 -9.40
N THR A 227 -16.90 14.27 -9.47
CA THR A 227 -17.51 13.56 -8.33
C THR A 227 -16.50 12.77 -7.51
N SER A 228 -15.19 12.88 -7.82
CA SER A 228 -14.17 12.10 -7.14
C SER A 228 -14.09 12.40 -5.65
N PHE A 229 -14.21 11.35 -4.85
CA PHE A 229 -14.00 11.37 -3.43
C PHE A 229 -12.60 11.85 -3.05
N THR A 230 -11.58 11.36 -3.76
CA THR A 230 -10.20 11.82 -3.59
C THR A 230 -10.08 13.32 -3.86
N LYS A 231 -10.67 13.81 -4.97
CA LYS A 231 -10.62 15.23 -5.34
C LYS A 231 -11.31 16.10 -4.28
N ILE A 232 -12.51 15.72 -3.86
CA ILE A 232 -13.31 16.47 -2.87
C ILE A 232 -12.60 16.53 -1.52
N THR A 233 -12.13 15.39 -0.99
CA THR A 233 -11.40 15.35 0.29
C THR A 233 -10.08 16.13 0.24
N ARG A 234 -9.38 16.08 -0.89
CA ARG A 234 -8.18 16.88 -1.13
C ARG A 234 -8.47 18.38 -1.08
N LEU A 235 -9.56 18.84 -1.72
CA LEU A 235 -9.97 20.25 -1.68
C LEU A 235 -10.32 20.70 -0.26
N MET A 236 -11.07 19.89 0.49
CA MET A 236 -11.41 20.18 1.90
C MET A 236 -10.17 20.26 2.81
N ALA A 237 -9.18 19.39 2.57
CA ALA A 237 -7.92 19.36 3.32
C ALA A 237 -6.98 20.52 2.94
N THR A 238 -7.26 21.27 1.87
CA THR A 238 -6.42 22.40 1.46
C THR A 238 -6.65 23.59 2.40
N VAL A 239 -5.57 24.22 2.83
CA VAL A 239 -5.62 25.42 3.66
C VAL A 239 -5.89 26.66 2.79
N ASN A 240 -6.60 27.65 3.34
CA ASN A 240 -6.97 28.90 2.67
C ASN A 240 -5.77 29.83 2.32
N SER A 241 -4.52 29.33 2.41
CA SER A 241 -3.28 30.12 2.36
C SER A 241 -2.36 29.79 1.18
N GLY A 242 -2.85 29.14 0.12
CA GLY A 242 -2.05 28.87 -1.08
C GLY A 242 -1.03 27.73 -0.93
N GLU A 243 -1.17 26.87 0.09
CA GLU A 243 -0.33 25.69 0.22
C GLU A 243 -0.77 24.56 -0.72
N THR A 244 0.19 23.75 -1.14
CA THR A 244 -0.05 22.57 -1.97
C THR A 244 -0.82 21.51 -1.15
N PRO A 245 -1.90 20.92 -1.66
CA PRO A 245 -2.71 19.93 -0.92
C PRO A 245 -1.86 18.75 -0.41
N ILE A 246 -2.35 18.06 0.63
CA ILE A 246 -1.72 16.84 1.15
C ILE A 246 -1.48 15.85 0.00
N PRO A 247 -0.28 15.25 -0.10
CA PRO A 247 0.00 14.25 -1.12
C PRO A 247 -0.97 13.06 -1.04
N ALA A 248 -1.52 12.68 -2.19
CA ALA A 248 -2.30 11.47 -2.35
C ALA A 248 -1.40 10.31 -2.82
N ILE A 249 -1.60 9.13 -2.26
CA ILE A 249 -0.78 7.94 -2.50
C ILE A 249 -1.65 6.75 -2.90
N GLN A 250 -1.15 5.94 -3.83
CA GLN A 250 -1.72 4.63 -4.12
C GLN A 250 -1.31 3.65 -3.01
N THR A 251 -2.29 3.08 -2.31
CA THR A 251 -2.02 2.23 -1.14
C THR A 251 -1.85 0.75 -1.50
N GLY A 252 -2.32 0.32 -2.68
CA GLY A 252 -2.27 -1.08 -3.08
C GLY A 252 -3.15 -2.00 -2.23
N GLY A 253 -4.14 -1.42 -1.53
CA GLY A 253 -5.18 -2.14 -0.78
C GLY A 253 -4.82 -2.53 0.65
N ASN A 254 -3.55 -2.46 1.06
CA ASN A 254 -3.12 -2.81 2.42
C ASN A 254 -1.93 -1.94 2.89
N ALA A 255 -1.68 -1.92 4.21
CA ALA A 255 -0.60 -1.13 4.80
C ALA A 255 0.79 -1.54 4.30
N GLY A 256 1.01 -2.83 4.04
CA GLY A 256 2.29 -3.37 3.56
C GLY A 256 2.66 -2.86 2.17
N THR A 257 1.76 -2.96 1.20
CA THR A 257 2.02 -2.41 -0.14
C THR A 257 2.22 -0.90 -0.08
N CYS A 258 1.43 -0.20 0.73
CA CYS A 258 1.53 1.25 0.89
C CYS A 258 2.89 1.69 1.43
N ILE A 259 3.36 1.09 2.54
CA ILE A 259 4.65 1.46 3.12
C ILE A 259 5.84 1.01 2.27
N TRP A 260 5.72 -0.10 1.53
CA TRP A 260 6.71 -0.48 0.51
C TRP A 260 6.84 0.61 -0.57
N ALA A 261 5.71 1.07 -1.12
CA ALA A 261 5.72 2.15 -2.11
C ALA A 261 6.33 3.45 -1.54
N MET A 262 5.97 3.82 -0.30
CA MET A 262 6.55 4.99 0.37
C MET A 262 8.05 4.85 0.66
N THR A 263 8.52 3.64 0.94
CA THR A 263 9.96 3.40 1.13
C THR A 263 10.73 3.75 -0.15
N ILE A 264 10.15 3.48 -1.32
CA ILE A 264 10.73 3.84 -2.62
C ILE A 264 10.54 5.34 -2.90
N ASP A 265 9.32 5.85 -2.74
CA ASP A 265 8.95 7.20 -3.17
C ASP A 265 9.40 8.31 -2.22
N ILE A 266 9.45 8.04 -0.93
CA ILE A 266 9.80 9.02 0.11
C ILE A 266 11.25 8.84 0.52
N LEU A 267 11.68 7.63 0.90
CA LEU A 267 13.05 7.42 1.37
C LEU A 267 14.07 7.21 0.24
N LYS A 268 13.61 7.01 -1.00
CA LYS A 268 14.46 6.70 -2.16
C LYS A 268 15.38 5.50 -1.90
N ALA A 269 14.88 4.54 -1.14
CA ALA A 269 15.64 3.40 -0.68
C ALA A 269 15.66 2.28 -1.72
N ALA A 270 16.83 1.69 -1.94
CA ALA A 270 17.03 0.53 -2.77
C ALA A 270 18.28 -0.24 -2.32
N PRO A 271 18.27 -1.59 -2.34
CA PRO A 271 17.10 -2.44 -2.56
C PRO A 271 16.11 -2.39 -1.38
N THR A 272 14.88 -2.84 -1.60
CA THR A 272 13.86 -2.96 -0.55
C THR A 272 13.57 -4.43 -0.25
N CYS A 273 13.96 -4.87 0.94
CA CYS A 273 13.66 -6.19 1.47
C CYS A 273 12.26 -6.22 2.08
N LEU A 274 11.51 -7.28 1.81
CA LEU A 274 10.19 -7.54 2.39
C LEU A 274 10.26 -8.72 3.34
N ILE A 275 9.78 -8.56 4.58
CA ILE A 275 9.56 -9.66 5.53
C ILE A 275 8.13 -9.61 6.06
N GLY A 276 7.48 -10.75 6.27
CA GLY A 276 6.07 -10.77 6.65
C GLY A 276 5.09 -10.40 5.53
N TYR A 277 5.47 -10.59 4.27
CA TYR A 277 4.64 -10.36 3.08
C TYR A 277 4.07 -11.70 2.54
N ASP A 278 3.42 -12.46 3.42
CA ASP A 278 2.88 -13.77 3.06
C ASP A 278 1.78 -13.69 1.99
N MET A 279 0.97 -12.62 1.99
CA MET A 279 -0.15 -12.43 1.05
C MET A 279 -1.06 -13.67 0.96
N GLY A 280 -1.35 -14.26 2.11
CA GLY A 280 -2.11 -15.50 2.24
C GLY A 280 -1.86 -16.19 3.57
N TYR A 281 -2.31 -17.43 3.65
CA TYR A 281 -2.27 -18.30 4.82
C TYR A 281 -1.25 -19.43 4.60
N PRO A 282 -0.38 -19.73 5.59
CA PRO A 282 0.52 -20.88 5.53
C PRO A 282 -0.23 -22.19 5.32
N GLU A 283 0.42 -23.17 4.69
CA GLU A 283 -0.10 -24.53 4.61
C GLU A 283 -0.43 -25.09 6.01
N GLY A 284 -1.58 -25.77 6.11
CA GLY A 284 -2.11 -26.29 7.37
C GLY A 284 -3.01 -25.33 8.14
N THR A 285 -3.15 -24.07 7.72
CA THR A 285 -4.14 -23.16 8.31
C THR A 285 -5.54 -23.69 8.06
N LYS A 286 -6.33 -23.88 9.12
CA LYS A 286 -7.74 -24.27 9.00
C LYS A 286 -8.52 -23.13 8.37
N LEU A 287 -9.31 -23.42 7.34
CA LEU A 287 -10.05 -22.37 6.63
C LEU A 287 -11.05 -21.66 7.55
N GLU A 288 -11.61 -22.37 8.51
CA GLU A 288 -12.55 -21.86 9.53
C GLU A 288 -11.94 -20.77 10.42
N GLU A 289 -10.61 -20.74 10.53
CA GLU A 289 -9.86 -19.77 11.33
C GLU A 289 -9.45 -18.54 10.50
N THR A 290 -9.75 -18.53 9.19
CA THR A 290 -9.43 -17.40 8.32
C THR A 290 -10.48 -16.28 8.45
N PRO A 291 -10.09 -14.99 8.36
CA PRO A 291 -11.00 -13.86 8.52
C PRO A 291 -12.23 -13.85 7.60
N TYR A 292 -12.14 -14.47 6.42
CA TYR A 292 -13.18 -14.41 5.39
C TYR A 292 -14.03 -15.68 5.26
N PHE A 293 -13.81 -16.69 6.10
CA PHE A 293 -14.58 -17.94 6.06
C PHE A 293 -16.07 -17.74 6.34
N SER A 294 -16.42 -16.80 7.24
CA SER A 294 -17.81 -16.45 7.52
C SER A 294 -18.55 -15.93 6.28
N GLY A 295 -17.86 -15.19 5.40
CA GLY A 295 -18.40 -14.75 4.11
C GLY A 295 -18.66 -15.92 3.16
N VAL A 296 -17.77 -16.92 3.14
CA VAL A 296 -17.95 -18.15 2.37
C VAL A 296 -19.17 -18.94 2.87
N MET A 297 -19.35 -19.05 4.18
CA MET A 297 -20.53 -19.67 4.80
C MET A 297 -21.83 -18.97 4.39
N LEU A 298 -21.83 -17.63 4.37
CA LEU A 298 -22.99 -16.84 3.99
C LEU A 298 -23.32 -17.03 2.50
N ALA A 299 -22.32 -16.91 1.62
CA ALA A 299 -22.50 -17.09 0.18
C ALA A 299 -23.03 -18.49 -0.17
N SER A 300 -22.53 -19.54 0.48
CA SER A 300 -23.02 -20.91 0.31
C SER A 300 -24.51 -21.04 0.64
N LYS A 301 -24.97 -20.39 1.71
CA LYS A 301 -26.39 -20.38 2.11
C LYS A 301 -27.25 -19.58 1.14
N GLU A 302 -26.81 -18.37 0.77
CA GLU A 302 -27.57 -17.47 -0.11
C GLU A 302 -27.71 -18.02 -1.54
N GLN A 303 -26.66 -18.65 -2.07
CA GLN A 303 -26.65 -19.23 -3.40
C GLN A 303 -27.19 -20.67 -3.42
N ASN A 304 -27.48 -21.25 -2.25
CA ASN A 304 -27.92 -22.63 -2.08
C ASN A 304 -26.99 -23.66 -2.78
N ILE A 305 -25.67 -23.46 -2.65
CA ILE A 305 -24.64 -24.35 -3.22
C ILE A 305 -23.78 -24.97 -2.11
N PRO A 306 -23.21 -26.17 -2.33
CA PRO A 306 -22.31 -26.79 -1.35
C PRO A 306 -21.13 -25.88 -0.99
N ILE A 307 -20.81 -25.79 0.31
CA ILE A 307 -19.71 -24.95 0.81
C ILE A 307 -18.37 -25.24 0.12
N ALA A 308 -18.10 -26.50 -0.21
CA ALA A 308 -16.89 -26.91 -0.93
C ALA A 308 -16.74 -26.17 -2.27
N ASN A 309 -17.85 -25.91 -2.98
CA ASN A 309 -17.83 -25.16 -4.23
C ASN A 309 -17.48 -23.69 -3.97
N CYS A 310 -18.08 -23.05 -2.96
CA CYS A 310 -17.71 -21.68 -2.56
C CYS A 310 -16.24 -21.57 -2.15
N ILE A 311 -15.73 -22.54 -1.40
CA ILE A 311 -14.31 -22.57 -1.01
C ILE A 311 -13.42 -22.60 -2.25
N SER A 312 -13.73 -23.44 -3.24
CA SER A 312 -12.94 -23.53 -4.48
C SER A 312 -12.97 -22.25 -5.34
N GLN A 313 -14.01 -21.42 -5.18
CA GLN A 313 -14.13 -20.13 -5.87
C GLN A 313 -13.39 -19.00 -5.14
N VAL A 314 -13.27 -19.09 -3.81
CA VAL A 314 -12.67 -18.02 -2.99
C VAL A 314 -11.20 -18.27 -2.71
N PHE A 315 -10.82 -19.52 -2.42
CA PHE A 315 -9.46 -19.88 -2.01
C PHE A 315 -8.70 -20.58 -3.14
N GLU A 316 -7.51 -20.08 -3.43
CA GLU A 316 -6.56 -20.70 -4.35
C GLU A 316 -5.33 -21.19 -3.58
N LYS A 317 -4.82 -22.37 -3.97
CA LYS A 317 -3.56 -22.93 -3.44
C LYS A 317 -2.39 -22.50 -4.33
N PHE A 318 -1.35 -21.95 -3.72
CA PHE A 318 -0.13 -21.51 -4.39
C PHE A 318 1.07 -22.35 -3.96
N TYR A 319 1.98 -22.59 -4.90
CA TYR A 319 3.30 -23.15 -4.63
C TYR A 319 4.37 -22.07 -4.86
N HIS A 320 5.16 -21.77 -3.82
CA HIS A 320 6.22 -20.79 -3.91
C HIS A 320 7.48 -21.42 -4.54
N PRO A 321 7.90 -21.02 -5.75
CA PRO A 321 8.94 -21.74 -6.50
C PRO A 321 10.34 -21.63 -5.89
N VAL A 322 10.63 -20.56 -5.14
CA VAL A 322 11.93 -20.36 -4.47
C VAL A 322 11.98 -21.00 -3.09
N PHE A 323 11.03 -20.67 -2.20
CA PHE A 323 10.98 -21.21 -0.84
C PHE A 323 10.49 -22.65 -0.74
N LYS A 324 9.91 -23.20 -1.82
CA LYS A 324 9.41 -24.58 -1.89
C LYS A 324 8.31 -24.87 -0.85
N THR A 325 7.48 -23.87 -0.56
CA THR A 325 6.36 -23.95 0.38
C THR A 325 5.02 -23.81 -0.31
N TYR A 326 3.96 -24.36 0.28
CA TYR A 326 2.60 -24.07 -0.12
C TYR A 326 1.95 -23.03 0.78
N ALA A 327 0.99 -22.29 0.22
CA ALA A 327 0.12 -21.36 0.92
C ALA A 327 -1.25 -21.33 0.23
N HIS A 328 -2.26 -20.85 0.93
CA HIS A 328 -3.58 -20.57 0.35
C HIS A 328 -3.86 -19.08 0.42
N ALA A 329 -4.58 -18.52 -0.54
CA ALA A 329 -5.02 -17.13 -0.48
C ALA A 329 -6.48 -17.02 -0.92
N ASP A 330 -7.25 -16.26 -0.15
CA ASP A 330 -8.58 -15.82 -0.58
C ASP A 330 -8.50 -14.69 -1.62
N LEU A 331 -9.64 -14.30 -2.19
CA LEU A 331 -9.74 -13.23 -3.17
C LEU A 331 -9.16 -11.88 -2.69
N VAL A 332 -9.23 -11.58 -1.39
CA VAL A 332 -8.70 -10.32 -0.84
C VAL A 332 -7.17 -10.34 -0.86
N PHE A 333 -6.57 -11.41 -0.35
CA PHE A 333 -5.11 -11.57 -0.39
C PHE A 333 -4.57 -11.72 -1.81
N GLN A 334 -5.33 -12.35 -2.70
CA GLN A 334 -5.00 -12.40 -4.13
C GLN A 334 -5.02 -11.00 -4.76
N ASN A 335 -6.01 -10.15 -4.44
CA ASN A 335 -6.05 -8.77 -4.93
C ASN A 335 -4.90 -7.92 -4.36
N TYR A 336 -4.53 -8.09 -3.09
CA TYR A 336 -3.35 -7.45 -2.51
C TYR A 336 -2.05 -7.86 -3.20
N ARG A 337 -1.88 -9.17 -3.44
CA ARG A 337 -0.75 -9.71 -4.20
C ARG A 337 -0.70 -9.13 -5.61
N LYS A 338 -1.82 -9.15 -6.33
CA LYS A 338 -1.94 -8.61 -7.69
C LYS A 338 -1.60 -7.13 -7.75
N SER A 339 -2.13 -6.35 -6.81
CA SER A 339 -1.87 -4.91 -6.71
C SER A 339 -0.38 -4.62 -6.50
N LEU A 340 0.27 -5.34 -5.57
CA LEU A 340 1.72 -5.18 -5.35
C LEU A 340 2.51 -5.57 -6.61
N LEU A 341 2.22 -6.69 -7.25
CA LEU A 341 2.91 -7.12 -8.49
C LEU A 341 2.72 -6.11 -9.63
N GLN A 342 1.53 -5.53 -9.77
CA GLN A 342 1.27 -4.49 -10.76
C GLN A 342 2.08 -3.21 -10.47
N MET A 343 2.10 -2.77 -9.21
CA MET A 343 2.89 -1.60 -8.79
C MET A 343 4.40 -1.86 -8.95
N GLN A 344 4.86 -3.08 -8.63
CA GLN A 344 6.25 -3.49 -8.81
C GLN A 344 6.71 -3.30 -10.26
N ASN A 345 5.87 -3.69 -11.22
CA ASN A 345 6.18 -3.56 -12.64
C ASN A 345 6.19 -2.10 -13.14
N GLN A 346 5.71 -1.16 -12.32
CA GLN A 346 5.71 0.27 -12.60
C GLN A 346 6.82 1.02 -11.85
N THR A 347 7.65 0.31 -11.07
CA THR A 347 8.77 0.91 -10.34
C THR A 347 9.81 1.52 -11.27
N TYR A 348 10.52 2.51 -10.74
CA TYR A 348 11.51 3.27 -11.48
C TYR A 348 12.67 2.40 -11.99
N PRO A 349 13.28 2.75 -13.15
CA PRO A 349 14.47 2.06 -13.63
C PRO A 349 15.64 2.08 -12.62
N TRP A 350 15.92 3.22 -11.98
CA TRP A 350 17.00 3.34 -10.98
C TRP A 350 16.81 2.34 -9.83
N TYR A 351 15.58 2.21 -9.34
CA TYR A 351 15.23 1.32 -8.25
C TYR A 351 15.57 -0.14 -8.59
N ARG A 352 15.19 -0.58 -9.79
CA ARG A 352 15.45 -1.94 -10.29
C ARG A 352 16.93 -2.21 -10.52
N LEU A 353 17.69 -1.20 -11.00
CA LEU A 353 19.14 -1.30 -11.15
C LEU A 353 19.86 -1.43 -9.81
N HIS A 354 19.34 -0.82 -8.73
CA HIS A 354 19.83 -0.96 -7.36
C HIS A 354 19.28 -2.18 -6.61
N GLY A 355 18.95 -3.26 -7.32
CA GLY A 355 18.50 -4.52 -6.73
C GLY A 355 16.99 -4.62 -6.49
N GLY A 356 16.24 -3.52 -6.58
CA GLY A 356 14.79 -3.50 -6.57
C GLY A 356 14.16 -4.13 -5.33
N THR A 357 13.04 -4.83 -5.53
CA THR A 357 12.29 -5.50 -4.45
C THR A 357 12.82 -6.91 -4.23
N ILE A 358 13.12 -7.24 -2.98
CA ILE A 358 13.59 -8.56 -2.55
C ILE A 358 12.61 -9.12 -1.52
N ASN A 359 11.89 -10.18 -1.86
CA ASN A 359 11.06 -10.89 -0.89
C ASN A 359 11.92 -11.86 -0.06
N CYS A 360 11.98 -11.59 1.24
CA CYS A 360 12.66 -12.39 2.26
C CYS A 360 11.68 -12.97 3.28
N SER A 361 10.38 -13.01 2.96
CA SER A 361 9.37 -13.57 3.85
C SER A 361 9.51 -15.08 4.05
N GLU A 362 10.24 -15.79 3.18
CA GLU A 362 10.48 -17.24 3.34
C GLU A 362 9.18 -18.07 3.42
N GLY A 363 8.16 -17.62 2.70
CA GLY A 363 6.84 -18.24 2.65
C GLY A 363 5.84 -17.39 1.86
N GLY A 364 4.57 -17.80 1.93
CA GLY A 364 3.47 -17.07 1.32
C GLY A 364 3.36 -17.24 -0.20
N THR A 365 2.67 -16.29 -0.83
CA THR A 365 2.29 -16.34 -2.24
C THR A 365 3.03 -15.30 -3.10
N LEU A 366 3.82 -14.41 -2.50
CA LEU A 366 4.42 -13.28 -3.20
C LEU A 366 5.70 -13.65 -3.97
N TYR A 367 5.56 -13.90 -5.27
CA TYR A 367 6.66 -14.06 -6.23
C TYR A 367 6.19 -13.60 -7.61
N GLY A 368 7.10 -13.14 -8.46
CA GLY A 368 6.77 -12.67 -9.80
C GLY A 368 7.92 -11.95 -10.49
N GLU A 369 7.64 -11.41 -11.67
CA GLU A 369 8.59 -10.60 -12.42
C GLU A 369 9.09 -9.41 -11.59
N ASN A 370 10.37 -9.07 -11.73
CA ASN A 370 11.02 -7.97 -11.00
C ASN A 370 11.02 -8.10 -9.47
N ILE A 371 10.70 -9.27 -8.90
CA ILE A 371 10.88 -9.57 -7.46
C ILE A 371 11.92 -10.67 -7.31
N THR A 372 13.02 -10.37 -6.63
CA THR A 372 14.00 -11.39 -6.22
C THR A 372 13.49 -12.05 -4.94
N CYS A 373 13.68 -13.36 -4.77
CA CYS A 373 13.36 -14.04 -3.51
C CYS A 373 14.63 -14.68 -2.92
N MET A 374 14.87 -14.51 -1.63
CA MET A 374 15.97 -15.16 -0.90
C MET A 374 15.64 -15.30 0.59
N LYS A 375 16.44 -16.06 1.34
CA LYS A 375 16.31 -16.09 2.81
C LYS A 375 16.70 -14.75 3.42
N PHE A 376 16.09 -14.41 4.56
CA PHE A 376 16.37 -13.13 5.20
C PHE A 376 17.81 -13.03 5.72
N GLU A 377 18.35 -14.12 6.27
CA GLU A 377 19.77 -14.20 6.69
C GLU A 377 20.72 -13.82 5.55
N ARG A 378 20.49 -14.36 4.35
CA ARG A 378 21.29 -14.05 3.16
C ARG A 378 21.18 -12.59 2.73
N PHE A 379 20.03 -11.96 2.95
CA PHE A 379 19.89 -10.52 2.71
C PHE A 379 20.76 -9.73 3.69
N LEU A 380 20.70 -10.04 4.99
CA LEU A 380 21.51 -9.37 6.01
C LEU A 380 23.01 -9.53 5.75
N GLU A 381 23.47 -10.73 5.36
CA GLU A 381 24.86 -10.97 4.96
C GLU A 381 25.28 -10.13 3.76
N LYS A 382 24.43 -10.05 2.73
CA LYS A 382 24.73 -9.36 1.48
C LYS A 382 24.76 -7.84 1.63
N PHE A 383 23.94 -7.29 2.52
CA PHE A 383 23.79 -5.85 2.74
C PHE A 383 24.30 -5.43 4.11
N LYS A 384 25.26 -6.19 4.64
CA LYS A 384 25.98 -5.87 5.87
C LYS A 384 26.73 -4.55 5.72
N SER A 385 26.70 -3.71 6.74
CA SER A 385 27.50 -2.50 6.80
C SER A 385 28.99 -2.87 6.91
N ASN A 386 29.83 -2.23 6.10
CA ASN A 386 31.28 -2.40 6.13
C ASN A 386 31.92 -1.74 7.35
#